data_AF-K0YME2-F1
#
_entry.id   AF-K0YME2-F1
#
_cell.length_a   1.000
_cell.length_b   1.000
_cell.length_c   1.000
_cell.angle_alpha   90.00
_cell.angle_beta   90.00
_cell.angle_gamma   90.00
#
_symmetry.space_group_name_H-M   'P 1'
#
loop_
_entity.id
_entity.type
_entity.pdbx_description
1 polymer ?
#
loop_
_entity_poly.entity_id
_entity_poly.type
_entity_poly.pdbx_seq_one_letter_code
_entity_poly.pdbx_strand_id
1 'polypeptide(L)'
;MIEALACGCKVVTTDLPGIRPWLDANAPGAPIVYVAPPLMRGVDEPFEDELPAFERRLADAIEACILLEAAPFDVSHLSWEGLTARIVEAL
;
A
#
# COMPACT_ATOMS: atom_id res chain seq x y z
N MET A 1 5.08 1.65 3.35
CA MET A 1 3.94 2.39 2.74
C MET A 1 3.47 3.53 3.63
N ILE A 2 3.21 3.31 4.92
CA ILE A 2 2.65 4.33 5.83
C ILE A 2 3.56 5.56 5.93
N GLU A 3 4.87 5.38 6.02
CA GLU A 3 5.84 6.48 6.03
C GLU A 3 5.80 7.30 4.74
N ALA A 4 5.71 6.63 3.58
CA ALA A 4 5.60 7.32 2.29
C ALA A 4 4.32 8.16 2.22
N LEU A 5 3.19 7.61 2.72
CA LEU A 5 1.94 8.34 2.84
C LEU A 5 2.07 9.53 3.81
N ALA A 6 2.71 9.35 4.96
CA ALA A 6 2.96 10.45 5.91
C ALA A 6 3.85 11.56 5.31
N CYS A 7 4.74 11.21 4.37
CA CYS A 7 5.52 12.17 3.59
C CYS A 7 4.75 12.83 2.43
N GLY A 8 3.48 12.53 2.25
CA GLY A 8 2.65 13.04 1.15
C GLY A 8 2.96 12.40 -0.21
N CYS A 9 3.68 11.27 -0.25
CA CYS A 9 4.00 10.57 -1.48
C CYS A 9 2.81 9.74 -1.98
N LYS A 10 2.76 9.54 -3.30
CA LYS A 10 1.94 8.48 -3.90
C LYS A 10 2.61 7.13 -3.72
N VAL A 11 1.81 6.07 -3.61
CA VAL A 11 2.32 4.72 -3.31
C VAL A 11 1.90 3.74 -4.40
N VAL A 12 2.86 2.93 -4.86
CA VAL A 12 2.58 1.69 -5.57
C VAL A 12 2.91 0.54 -4.62
N THR A 13 1.98 -0.40 -4.43
CA THR A 13 2.20 -1.52 -3.51
C THR A 13 1.51 -2.80 -3.99
N THR A 14 1.97 -3.96 -3.53
CA THR A 14 1.37 -5.24 -3.88
C THR A 14 0.05 -5.44 -3.13
N ASP A 15 -0.96 -5.98 -3.81
CA ASP A 15 -2.29 -6.27 -3.25
C ASP A 15 -2.26 -7.60 -2.48
N LEU A 16 -1.47 -7.65 -1.40
CA LEU A 16 -1.43 -8.81 -0.51
C LEU A 16 -2.70 -8.87 0.35
N PRO A 17 -3.17 -10.08 0.73
CA PRO A 17 -4.37 -10.23 1.54
C PRO A 17 -4.35 -9.35 2.80
N GLY A 18 -5.38 -8.52 2.95
CA GLY A 18 -5.55 -7.61 4.09
C GLY A 18 -4.98 -6.20 3.89
N ILE A 19 -4.07 -5.98 2.93
CA ILE A 19 -3.45 -4.67 2.70
C ILE A 19 -4.48 -3.64 2.21
N ARG A 20 -5.15 -3.92 1.08
CA ARG A 20 -6.14 -2.99 0.52
C ARG A 20 -7.30 -2.69 1.48
N PRO A 21 -7.99 -3.69 2.09
CA PRO A 21 -9.06 -3.40 3.04
C PRO A 21 -8.60 -2.57 4.24
N TRP A 22 -7.38 -2.81 4.73
CA TRP A 22 -6.83 -2.05 5.85
C TRP A 22 -6.55 -0.59 5.44
N LEU A 23 -5.97 -0.37 4.26
CA LEU A 23 -5.71 0.97 3.74
C LEU A 23 -6.98 1.73 3.41
N ASP A 24 -7.98 1.09 2.82
CA ASP A 24 -9.27 1.73 2.54
C ASP A 24 -9.96 2.19 3.83
N ALA A 25 -9.80 1.43 4.92
CA ALA A 25 -10.35 1.77 6.24
C ALA A 25 -9.53 2.84 7.00
N ASN A 26 -8.21 2.85 6.86
CA ASN A 26 -7.32 3.67 7.70
C ASN A 26 -6.58 4.79 6.94
N ALA A 27 -6.66 4.84 5.62
CA ALA A 27 -6.07 5.91 4.82
C ALA A 27 -7.01 6.24 3.63
N PRO A 28 -8.31 6.53 3.90
CA PRO A 28 -9.27 6.77 2.84
C PRO A 28 -8.84 7.97 1.99
N GLY A 29 -8.89 7.80 0.66
CA GLY A 29 -8.47 8.85 -0.29
C GLY A 29 -6.96 8.97 -0.48
N ALA A 30 -6.14 8.13 0.17
CA ALA A 30 -4.71 8.10 -0.09
C ALA A 30 -4.41 7.69 -1.55
N PRO A 31 -3.42 8.32 -2.22
CA PRO A 31 -3.08 8.04 -3.61
C PRO A 31 -2.27 6.74 -3.74
N ILE A 32 -2.98 5.61 -3.80
CA ILE A 32 -2.39 4.27 -3.81
C ILE A 32 -2.81 3.50 -5.08
N VAL A 33 -1.81 2.95 -5.79
CA VAL A 33 -2.01 1.99 -6.89
C VAL A 33 -1.61 0.60 -6.41
N TYR A 34 -2.48 -0.37 -6.65
CA TYR A 34 -2.28 -1.75 -6.21
C TYR A 34 -1.87 -2.65 -7.37
N VAL A 35 -0.89 -3.52 -7.11
CA VAL A 35 -0.33 -4.46 -8.10
C VAL A 35 -0.56 -5.89 -7.63
N ALA A 36 -1.18 -6.73 -8.47
CA ALA A 36 -1.29 -8.15 -8.14
C ALA A 36 0.12 -8.78 -8.03
N PRO A 37 0.47 -9.43 -6.90
CA PRO A 37 1.77 -10.06 -6.71
C PRO A 37 1.98 -11.20 -7.73
N PRO A 38 3.23 -11.63 -7.98
CA PRO A 38 3.47 -12.88 -8.69
C PRO A 38 2.99 -14.07 -7.85
N LEU A 39 2.77 -15.23 -8.48
CA LEU A 39 2.61 -16.46 -7.71
C LEU A 39 3.90 -16.74 -6.91
N MET A 40 3.73 -17.11 -5.63
CA MET A 40 4.84 -17.37 -4.72
C MET A 40 5.09 -18.88 -4.56
N ARG A 41 6.36 -19.28 -4.66
CA ARG A 41 6.85 -20.64 -4.37
C ARG A 41 7.17 -20.82 -2.89
N GLY A 42 7.61 -19.75 -2.24
CA GLY A 42 7.98 -19.71 -0.83
C GLY A 42 7.91 -18.29 -0.27
N VAL A 43 8.35 -18.13 0.98
CA VAL A 43 8.51 -16.80 1.59
C VAL A 43 9.57 -16.05 0.80
N ASP A 44 9.22 -14.86 0.31
CA ASP A 44 10.08 -13.99 -0.51
C ASP A 44 10.61 -14.63 -1.82
N GLU A 45 10.02 -15.74 -2.25
CA GLU A 45 10.45 -16.46 -3.44
C GLU A 45 9.28 -16.63 -4.45
N PRO A 46 9.22 -15.82 -5.52
CA PRO A 46 8.25 -15.98 -6.59
C PRO A 46 8.62 -17.13 -7.53
N PHE A 47 7.64 -17.63 -8.28
CA PHE A 47 7.93 -18.46 -9.45
C PHE A 47 8.61 -17.59 -10.53
N GLU A 48 9.69 -18.09 -11.13
CA GLU A 48 10.53 -17.32 -12.06
C GLU A 48 9.78 -16.96 -13.36
N ASP A 49 8.89 -17.82 -13.82
CA ASP A 49 8.04 -17.60 -14.99
C ASP A 49 6.94 -16.55 -14.77
N GLU A 50 6.62 -16.22 -13.52
CA GLU A 50 5.69 -15.16 -13.15
C GLU A 50 6.33 -13.76 -13.13
N LEU A 51 7.66 -13.69 -13.00
CA LEU A 51 8.39 -12.41 -12.91
C LEU A 51 8.13 -11.49 -14.11
N PRO A 52 8.20 -11.94 -15.38
CA PRO A 52 7.99 -11.04 -16.51
C PRO A 52 6.58 -10.43 -16.52
N ALA A 53 5.57 -11.18 -16.07
CA ALA A 53 4.20 -10.67 -16.00
C ALA A 53 4.03 -9.68 -14.85
N PHE A 54 4.64 -9.94 -13.71
CA PHE A 54 4.64 -9.03 -12.58
C PHE A 54 5.37 -7.71 -12.88
N GLU A 55 6.54 -7.77 -13.52
CA GLU A 55 7.31 -6.58 -13.92
C GLU A 55 6.50 -5.66 -14.83
N ARG A 56 5.78 -6.22 -15.81
CA ARG A 56 4.87 -5.44 -16.66
C ARG A 56 3.76 -4.76 -15.86
N ARG A 57 3.08 -5.49 -14.97
CA ARG A 57 2.04 -4.92 -14.11
C ARG A 57 2.58 -3.82 -13.20
N LEU A 58 3.81 -3.99 -12.69
CA LEU A 58 4.47 -3.00 -11.84
C LEU A 58 4.81 -1.73 -12.64
N ALA A 59 5.33 -1.88 -13.87
CA ALA A 59 5.59 -0.75 -14.75
C ALA A 59 4.31 0.04 -15.06
N ASP A 60 3.25 -0.65 -15.47
CA ASP A 60 1.94 -0.04 -15.75
C ASP A 60 1.38 0.70 -14.53
N ALA A 61 1.55 0.13 -13.34
CA ALA A 61 1.09 0.73 -12.09
C ALA A 61 1.90 1.98 -11.70
N ILE A 62 3.21 2.01 -11.96
CA ILE A 62 4.04 3.20 -11.77
C ILE A 62 3.59 4.31 -12.71
N GLU A 63 3.35 4.01 -13.99
CA GLU A 63 2.83 4.98 -14.95
C GLU A 63 1.47 5.55 -14.51
N ALA A 64 0.54 4.68 -14.10
CA ALA A 64 -0.75 5.10 -13.57
C ALA A 64 -0.60 5.98 -12.31
N CYS A 65 0.34 5.65 -11.42
CA CYS A 65 0.59 6.40 -10.20
C CYS A 65 1.12 7.81 -10.47
N ILE A 66 1.96 7.98 -11.50
CA ILE A 66 2.43 9.31 -11.94
C ILE A 66 1.24 10.19 -12.33
N LEU A 67 0.24 9.63 -13.00
CA LEU A 67 -0.94 10.35 -13.49
C LEU A 67 -2.03 10.61 -12.43
N LEU A 68 -1.99 9.94 -11.27
CA LEU A 68 -2.96 10.16 -10.20
C LEU A 68 -2.90 11.59 -9.66
N GLU A 69 -4.03 12.26 -9.55
CA GLU A 69 -4.12 13.48 -8.75
C GLU A 69 -4.14 13.11 -7.27
N ALA A 70 -3.24 13.69 -6.47
CA ALA A 70 -3.19 13.46 -5.04
C ALA A 70 -3.91 14.60 -4.32
N ALA A 71 -5.05 14.27 -3.69
CA ALA A 71 -5.68 15.16 -2.74
C ALA A 71 -4.97 15.05 -1.38
N PRO A 72 -5.07 16.08 -0.51
CA PRO A 72 -4.65 15.94 0.88
C PRO A 72 -5.40 14.79 1.57
N PHE A 73 -4.68 13.99 2.34
CA PHE A 73 -5.22 12.90 3.15
C PHE A 73 -4.57 12.92 4.54
N ASP A 74 -5.22 12.29 5.51
CA ASP A 74 -4.76 12.27 6.90
C ASP A 74 -4.45 10.84 7.36
N VAL A 75 -3.24 10.64 7.87
CA VAL A 75 -2.75 9.38 8.46
C VAL A 75 -2.26 9.59 9.91
N SER A 76 -2.58 10.72 10.54
CA SER A 76 -2.13 11.05 11.90
C SER A 76 -2.54 10.00 12.94
N HIS A 77 -3.73 9.42 12.81
CA HIS A 77 -4.23 8.35 13.67
C HIS A 77 -3.46 7.02 13.53
N LEU A 78 -2.67 6.86 12.46
CA LEU A 78 -1.78 5.72 12.26
C LEU A 78 -0.40 5.91 12.93
N SER A 79 -0.15 7.06 13.54
CA SER A 79 1.07 7.32 14.30
C SER A 79 1.15 6.45 15.56
N TRP A 80 2.33 6.43 16.19
CA TRP A 80 2.51 5.81 17.50
C TRP A 80 1.58 6.40 18.57
N GLU A 81 1.33 7.71 18.54
CA GLU A 81 0.39 8.38 19.45
C GLU A 81 -1.06 7.92 19.20
N GLY A 82 -1.48 7.81 17.93
CA GLY A 82 -2.80 7.29 17.59
C GLY A 82 -2.97 5.80 17.94
N LEU A 83 -1.90 5.01 17.86
CA LEU A 83 -1.92 3.62 18.32
C LEU A 83 -2.04 3.52 19.83
N THR A 84 -1.23 4.26 20.60
CA THR A 84 -1.27 4.19 22.07
C THR A 84 -2.60 4.66 22.63
N ALA A 85 -3.20 5.70 22.06
CA ALA A 85 -4.54 6.15 22.45
C ALA A 85 -5.59 5.02 22.33
N ARG A 86 -5.61 4.31 21.19
CA ARG A 86 -6.53 3.18 20.96
C ARG A 86 -6.29 2.01 21.90
N ILE A 87 -5.02 1.71 22.22
CA ILE A 87 -4.68 0.65 23.17
C ILE A 87 -5.23 1.00 24.55
N VAL A 88 -5.04 2.25 25.00
CA VAL A 88 -5.52 2.70 26.31
C VAL A 88 -7.05 2.69 26.39
N GLU A 89 -7.76 3.07 25.32
CA GLU A 89 -9.23 3.01 25.27
C GLU A 89 -9.79 1.57 25.32
N ALA A 90 -9.01 0.58 24.93
CA ALA A 90 -9.41 -0.83 24.88
C ALA A 90 -9.12 -1.60 26.19
N LEU A 91 -8.46 -0.98 27.16
CA LEU A 91 -8.16 -1.52 28.49
C LEU A 91 -9.25 -1.17 29.50
#